data_AF-A0A6V7J475-F1
#
_entry.id   AF-A0A6V7J475-F1
#
_cell.length_a   1.000
_cell.length_b   1.000
_cell.length_c   1.000
_cell.angle_alpha   90.00
_cell.angle_beta   90.00
_cell.angle_gamma   90.00
#
_symmetry.space_group_name_H-M   'P 1'
#
loop_
_entity.id
_entity.type
_entity.pdbx_description
1 polymer ?
#
loop_
_entity_poly.entity_id
_entity_poly.type
_entity_poly.pdbx_seq_one_letter_code
_entity_poly.pdbx_strand_id
1 'polypeptide(L)'
;VEVPHGKFTNNLLNNRNVYILDCYLDVFVWFGKKSTRLVRAAAVKLSQELFNMIERPEWALVTRLQEGTESQIFKSKFTGWDEVIAVDFTRTAESVAKTGADLTKWAKQQDTKADLAALFMPRQPQMSPTEAQQLMNEWSDDLEVMEAFVLEKRKFVRLPEEELGHFYSEDCYVFLC
;
A
#
# COMPACT_ATOMS: atom_id res chain seq x y z
N VAL A 1 3.31 8.77 -25.14
CA VAL A 1 3.66 9.38 -23.84
C VAL A 1 5.09 8.98 -23.58
N GLU A 2 6.01 9.93 -23.50
CA GLU A 2 7.37 9.60 -23.08
C GLU A 2 7.32 9.17 -21.61
N VAL A 3 8.00 8.08 -21.27
CA VAL A 3 8.06 7.53 -19.91
C VAL A 3 9.46 7.79 -19.38
N PRO A 4 9.67 8.86 -18.59
CA PRO A 4 10.99 9.18 -18.06
C PRO A 4 11.56 8.00 -17.27
N HIS A 5 12.78 7.59 -17.61
CA HIS A 5 13.48 6.48 -16.93
C HIS A 5 12.75 5.14 -16.92
N GLY A 6 11.77 4.94 -17.81
CA GLY A 6 10.95 3.72 -17.83
C GLY A 6 10.05 3.54 -16.61
N LYS A 7 9.84 4.59 -15.81
CA LYS A 7 8.99 4.55 -14.61
C LYS A 7 7.67 5.25 -14.86
N PHE A 8 6.57 4.58 -14.57
CA PHE A 8 5.25 5.20 -14.57
C PHE A 8 5.03 5.99 -13.28
N THR A 9 4.85 7.30 -13.40
CA THR A 9 4.42 8.17 -12.29
C THR A 9 3.00 8.67 -12.55
N ASN A 10 2.20 8.89 -11.51
CA ASN A 10 0.82 9.41 -11.63
C ASN A 10 0.74 10.74 -12.41
N ASN A 11 1.79 11.57 -12.37
CA ASN A 11 1.92 12.81 -13.14
C ASN A 11 1.82 12.63 -14.67
N LEU A 12 2.02 11.41 -15.19
CA LEU A 12 1.82 11.11 -16.60
C LEU A 12 0.34 11.16 -17.01
N LEU A 13 -0.58 11.02 -16.05
CA LEU A 13 -2.01 10.95 -16.29
C LEU A 13 -2.64 12.35 -16.25
N ASN A 14 -2.59 13.05 -17.39
CA ASN A 14 -3.27 14.34 -17.52
C ASN A 14 -4.81 14.20 -17.50
N ASN A 15 -5.49 14.96 -16.64
CA ASN A 15 -6.95 14.96 -16.48
C ASN A 15 -7.78 15.31 -17.73
N ARG A 16 -7.18 15.90 -18.78
CA ARG A 16 -7.86 16.19 -20.05
C ARG A 16 -7.83 15.04 -21.05
N ASN A 17 -7.04 14.00 -20.77
CA ASN A 17 -6.79 12.90 -21.68
C ASN A 17 -7.40 11.58 -21.16
N VAL A 18 -7.29 10.56 -21.99
CA VAL A 18 -7.62 9.17 -21.68
C VAL A 18 -6.39 8.33 -21.98
N TYR A 19 -6.10 7.36 -21.12
CA TYR A 19 -4.93 6.50 -21.24
C TYR A 19 -5.36 5.03 -21.23
N ILE A 20 -4.65 4.22 -22.01
CA ILE A 20 -4.77 2.76 -21.98
C ILE A 20 -3.45 2.22 -21.43
N LEU A 21 -3.52 1.43 -20.36
CA LEU A 21 -2.38 0.73 -19.79
C LEU A 21 -2.60 -0.77 -20.00
N ASP A 22 -1.79 -1.39 -20.85
CA ASP A 22 -1.86 -2.81 -21.14
C ASP A 22 -0.81 -3.57 -20.31
N CYS A 23 -1.27 -4.42 -19.39
CA CYS A 23 -0.44 -5.27 -18.54
C CYS A 23 -0.58 -6.76 -18.90
N TYR A 24 -0.93 -7.08 -20.15
CA TYR A 24 -1.22 -8.42 -20.65
C TYR A 24 -2.47 -9.09 -20.06
N LEU A 25 -2.52 -9.33 -18.75
CA LEU A 25 -3.72 -9.90 -18.09
C LEU A 25 -4.77 -8.82 -17.81
N ASP A 26 -4.32 -7.66 -17.34
CA ASP A 26 -5.19 -6.53 -17.03
C ASP A 26 -4.94 -5.40 -18.01
N VAL A 27 -5.97 -5.00 -18.75
CA VAL A 27 -5.96 -3.80 -19.59
C VAL A 27 -6.79 -2.73 -18.93
N PHE A 28 -6.19 -1.60 -18.58
CA PHE A 28 -6.88 -0.50 -17.92
C PHE A 28 -7.16 0.65 -18.89
N VAL A 29 -8.37 1.19 -18.85
CA VAL A 29 -8.75 2.43 -19.54
C VAL A 29 -8.99 3.50 -18.49
N TRP A 30 -8.06 4.43 -18.35
CA TRP A 30 -8.15 5.52 -17.38
C TRP A 30 -8.73 6.78 -18.03
N PHE A 31 -9.83 7.29 -17.49
CA PHE A 31 -10.52 8.47 -17.96
C PHE A 31 -10.23 9.68 -17.10
N GLY A 32 -9.54 10.68 -17.66
CA GLY A 32 -9.37 11.97 -17.01
C GLY A 32 -10.70 12.69 -16.83
N LYS A 33 -10.91 13.37 -15.70
CA LYS A 33 -12.15 14.08 -15.34
C LYS A 33 -12.58 15.08 -16.40
N LYS A 34 -11.64 15.72 -17.09
CA LYS A 34 -11.86 16.76 -18.11
C LYS A 34 -11.78 16.25 -19.55
N SER A 35 -11.63 14.94 -19.77
CA SER A 35 -11.61 14.37 -21.11
C SER A 35 -12.98 14.39 -21.79
N THR A 36 -12.98 14.55 -23.12
CA THR A 36 -14.22 14.67 -23.91
C THR A 36 -14.90 13.32 -24.13
N ARG A 37 -16.23 13.34 -24.28
CA ARG A 37 -17.02 12.12 -24.56
C ARG A 37 -16.53 11.37 -25.80
N LEU A 38 -16.11 12.09 -26.82
CA LEU A 38 -15.61 11.52 -28.06
C LEU A 38 -14.33 10.70 -27.83
N VAL A 39 -13.35 11.27 -27.13
CA VAL A 39 -12.07 10.58 -26.84
C VAL A 39 -12.30 9.39 -25.90
N ARG A 40 -13.20 9.52 -24.91
CA ARG A 40 -13.58 8.40 -24.04
C ARG A 40 -14.18 7.24 -24.83
N ALA A 41 -15.10 7.51 -25.75
CA ALA A 41 -15.71 6.49 -26.60
C ALA A 41 -14.67 5.80 -27.51
N ALA A 42 -13.78 6.59 -28.11
CA ALA A 42 -12.68 6.07 -28.94
C ALA A 42 -11.74 5.16 -28.14
N ALA A 43 -11.36 5.55 -26.91
CA ALA A 43 -10.50 4.76 -26.06
C ALA A 43 -11.14 3.42 -25.64
N VAL A 44 -12.45 3.40 -25.38
CA VAL A 44 -13.16 2.14 -25.11
C VAL A 44 -13.06 1.19 -26.30
N LYS A 45 -13.36 1.68 -27.51
CA LYS A 45 -13.28 0.86 -28.72
C LYS A 45 -11.84 0.36 -28.96
N LEU A 46 -10.86 1.26 -28.84
CA LEU A 46 -9.45 0.93 -29.01
C LEU A 46 -8.98 -0.10 -27.99
N SER A 47 -9.40 0.01 -26.73
CA SER A 47 -9.03 -0.96 -25.69
C SER A 47 -9.53 -2.37 -25.98
N GLN A 48 -10.72 -2.51 -26.57
CA GLN A 48 -11.26 -3.81 -26.98
C GLN A 48 -10.51 -4.38 -28.19
N GLU A 49 -10.16 -3.54 -29.16
CA GLU A 49 -9.34 -3.97 -30.30
C GLU A 49 -7.95 -4.43 -29.84
N LEU A 50 -7.26 -3.65 -29.00
CA LEU A 50 -5.96 -4.00 -28.41
C LEU A 50 -6.01 -5.29 -27.58
N PHE A 51 -7.10 -5.49 -26.83
CA PHE A 51 -7.29 -6.71 -26.07
C PHE A 51 -7.32 -7.94 -26.98
N ASN A 52 -8.05 -7.86 -28.10
CA ASN A 52 -8.22 -8.95 -29.07
C ASN A 52 -7.05 -9.14 -30.04
N MET A 53 -6.11 -8.18 -30.14
CA MET A 53 -4.93 -8.28 -31.01
C MET A 53 -3.88 -9.28 -30.51
N ILE A 54 -3.93 -9.63 -29.23
CA ILE A 54 -2.99 -10.54 -28.58
C ILE A 54 -3.81 -11.69 -27.99
N GLU A 55 -3.31 -12.91 -28.12
CA GLU A 55 -3.91 -14.06 -27.45
C GLU A 55 -3.73 -13.91 -25.93
N ARG A 56 -4.85 -13.89 -25.20
CA ARG A 56 -4.90 -13.71 -23.75
C ARG A 56 -5.73 -14.82 -23.13
N PRO A 57 -5.42 -15.23 -21.88
CA PRO A 57 -6.23 -16.23 -21.18
C PRO A 57 -7.65 -15.70 -20.90
N GLU A 58 -8.61 -16.61 -20.68
CA GLU A 58 -10.03 -16.28 -20.48
C GLU A 58 -10.29 -15.34 -19.30
N TRP A 59 -9.45 -15.38 -18.26
CA TRP A 59 -9.56 -14.51 -17.09
C TRP A 59 -8.91 -13.13 -17.27
N ALA A 60 -8.32 -12.84 -18.44
CA ALA A 60 -7.84 -11.50 -18.74
C ALA A 60 -9.03 -10.54 -18.91
N LEU A 61 -8.86 -9.29 -18.51
CA LEU A 61 -9.97 -8.34 -18.42
C LEU A 61 -9.61 -6.91 -18.80
N VAL A 62 -10.60 -6.20 -19.34
CA VAL A 62 -10.52 -4.76 -19.61
C VAL A 62 -11.26 -4.00 -18.51
N THR A 63 -10.54 -3.27 -17.67
CA THR A 63 -11.09 -2.47 -16.57
C THR A 63 -11.12 -0.99 -16.92
N ARG A 64 -12.26 -0.35 -16.67
CA ARG A 64 -12.45 1.09 -16.86
C ARG A 64 -12.30 1.82 -15.52
N LEU A 65 -11.48 2.87 -15.49
CA LEU A 65 -11.17 3.64 -14.29
C LEU A 65 -11.45 5.12 -14.54
N GLN A 66 -12.14 5.77 -13.59
CA GLN A 66 -12.31 7.21 -13.59
C GLN A 66 -11.22 7.83 -12.71
N GLU A 67 -10.66 8.98 -13.14
CA GLU A 67 -9.71 9.73 -12.32
C GLU A 67 -10.25 9.95 -10.89
N GLY A 68 -9.44 9.61 -9.89
CA GLY A 68 -9.78 9.68 -8.47
C GLY A 68 -10.56 8.46 -7.93
N THR A 69 -10.89 7.49 -8.77
CA THR A 69 -11.52 6.21 -8.36
C THR A 69 -10.68 5.01 -8.79
N GLU A 70 -9.36 5.18 -8.91
CA GLU A 70 -8.48 4.12 -9.37
C GLU A 70 -8.33 3.03 -8.31
N SER A 71 -8.29 1.77 -8.76
CA SER A 71 -8.10 0.61 -7.88
C SER A 71 -6.66 0.51 -7.39
N GLN A 72 -6.44 -0.19 -6.27
CA GLN A 72 -5.08 -0.45 -5.75
C GLN A 72 -4.21 -1.20 -6.76
N ILE A 73 -4.80 -2.12 -7.52
CA ILE A 73 -4.09 -2.88 -8.56
C ILE A 73 -3.55 -1.93 -9.63
N PHE A 74 -4.35 -0.96 -10.08
CA PHE A 74 -3.88 0.05 -11.04
C PHE A 74 -2.79 0.94 -10.45
N LYS A 75 -3.00 1.44 -9.22
CA LYS A 75 -2.04 2.32 -8.53
C LYS A 75 -0.68 1.67 -8.34
N SER A 76 -0.64 0.37 -8.04
CA SER A 76 0.61 -0.40 -7.91
C SER A 76 1.46 -0.47 -9.18
N LYS A 77 0.90 -0.14 -10.36
CA LYS A 77 1.65 -0.04 -11.63
C LYS A 77 2.45 1.26 -11.75
N PHE A 78 2.29 2.18 -10.81
CA PHE A 78 2.95 3.47 -10.79
C PHE A 78 3.81 3.62 -9.54
N THR A 79 4.98 4.22 -9.69
CA THR A 79 5.88 4.55 -8.58
C THR A 79 5.39 5.77 -7.83
N GLY A 80 5.38 5.70 -6.49
CA GLY A 80 5.05 6.84 -5.63
C GLY A 80 3.60 7.30 -5.75
N TRP A 81 2.68 6.38 -6.03
CA TRP A 81 1.24 6.68 -5.98
C TRP A 81 0.80 6.75 -4.51
N ASP A 82 1.17 7.83 -3.83
CA ASP A 82 0.79 8.04 -2.44
C ASP A 82 -0.66 8.52 -2.38
N GLU A 83 -1.55 7.66 -1.90
CA GLU A 83 -2.81 8.11 -1.32
C GLU A 83 -2.50 8.78 0.00
N VAL A 84 -2.04 10.03 -0.05
CA VAL A 84 -2.06 10.88 1.13
C VAL A 84 -3.53 11.14 1.42
N ILE A 85 -4.15 10.21 2.15
CA ILE A 85 -5.28 10.59 3.00
C ILE A 85 -4.66 11.66 3.90
N ALA A 86 -5.07 12.90 3.72
CA ALA A 86 -4.76 13.98 4.65
C ALA A 86 -5.51 13.67 5.95
N VAL A 87 -5.05 12.64 6.67
CA VAL A 87 -5.42 12.40 8.05
C VAL A 87 -4.63 13.46 8.81
N ASP A 88 -5.32 14.54 9.15
CA ASP A 88 -4.78 15.51 10.07
C ASP A 88 -4.71 14.85 11.45
N PHE A 89 -3.59 14.21 11.74
CA PHE A 89 -3.29 13.56 13.02
C PHE A 89 -3.23 14.55 14.19
N THR A 90 -3.30 15.87 13.92
CA THR A 90 -3.32 16.92 14.93
C THR A 90 -4.74 17.29 15.39
N ARG A 91 -5.79 16.79 14.72
CA ARG A 91 -7.17 17.05 15.13
C ARG A 91 -7.56 16.19 16.32
N THR A 92 -7.90 16.85 17.43
CA THR A 92 -8.48 16.20 18.61
C THR A 92 -9.85 15.61 18.29
N ALA A 93 -10.20 14.50 18.95
CA ALA A 93 -11.51 13.84 18.82
C ALA A 93 -12.70 14.79 19.03
N GLU A 94 -12.54 15.80 19.89
CA GLU A 94 -13.52 16.84 20.19
C GLU A 94 -13.75 17.81 19.01
N SER A 95 -12.70 18.13 18.25
CA SER A 95 -12.77 18.96 17.04
C SER A 95 -13.52 18.23 15.92
N VAL A 96 -13.27 16.92 15.80
CA VAL A 96 -13.95 16.05 14.82
C VAL A 96 -15.44 15.93 15.15
N ALA A 97 -15.80 15.74 16.43
CA ALA A 97 -17.19 15.67 16.89
C ALA A 97 -17.98 16.97 16.64
N LYS A 98 -17.35 18.14 16.78
CA LYS A 98 -17.98 19.45 16.51
C LYS A 98 -18.22 19.75 15.03
N THR A 99 -17.45 19.15 14.12
CA THR A 99 -17.55 19.47 12.68
C THR A 99 -18.67 18.70 11.97
N GLY A 100 -19.39 17.82 12.67
CA GLY A 100 -20.59 17.16 12.12
C GLY A 100 -20.31 16.17 10.99
N ALA A 101 -19.04 15.81 10.74
CA ALA A 101 -18.72 14.64 9.93
C ALA A 101 -19.12 13.41 10.76
N ASP A 102 -20.33 12.93 10.54
CA ASP A 102 -20.85 11.72 11.14
C ASP A 102 -20.02 10.53 10.62
N LEU A 103 -18.90 10.30 11.30
CA LEU A 103 -17.92 9.28 10.92
C LEU A 103 -18.56 7.86 10.96
N THR A 104 -19.69 7.73 11.64
CA THR A 104 -20.49 6.52 11.66
C THR A 104 -21.23 6.28 10.34
N LYS A 105 -21.65 7.35 9.62
CA LYS A 105 -22.32 7.24 8.32
C LYS A 105 -21.36 6.92 7.18
N TRP A 106 -20.17 7.54 7.14
CA TRP A 106 -19.20 7.20 6.09
C TRP A 106 -18.66 5.77 6.27
N ALA A 107 -18.41 5.33 7.52
CA ALA A 107 -17.93 3.98 7.81
C ALA A 107 -18.99 2.92 7.48
N LYS A 108 -20.28 3.18 7.75
CA LYS A 108 -21.38 2.26 7.39
C LYS A 108 -21.57 2.06 5.88
N GLN A 109 -21.11 2.98 5.04
CA GLN A 109 -21.21 2.83 3.59
C GLN A 109 -20.08 1.96 3.01
N GLN A 110 -18.99 1.77 3.75
CA GLN A 110 -17.96 0.80 3.38
C GLN A 110 -18.32 -0.55 3.98
N ASP A 111 -18.73 -1.49 3.14
CA ASP A 111 -18.81 -2.90 3.51
C ASP A 111 -17.37 -3.46 3.57
N THR A 112 -16.61 -2.98 4.55
CA THR A 112 -15.25 -3.45 4.80
C THR A 112 -15.33 -4.79 5.50
N LYS A 113 -14.81 -5.83 4.86
CA LYS A 113 -14.57 -7.17 5.44
C LYS A 113 -13.56 -7.18 6.61
N ALA A 114 -13.13 -6.01 7.08
CA ALA A 114 -12.19 -5.84 8.17
C ALA A 114 -12.93 -5.27 9.37
N ASP A 115 -12.63 -5.79 10.56
CA ASP A 115 -13.19 -5.27 11.81
C ASP A 115 -12.64 -3.86 12.07
N LEU A 116 -13.43 -2.85 11.69
CA LEU A 116 -13.11 -1.45 11.92
C LEU A 116 -13.40 -1.01 13.36
N ALA A 117 -13.97 -1.87 14.22
CA ALA A 117 -14.25 -1.51 15.61
C ALA A 117 -12.96 -1.09 16.35
N ALA A 118 -11.83 -1.68 16.00
CA ALA A 118 -10.50 -1.32 16.52
C ALA A 118 -10.13 0.15 16.25
N LEU A 119 -10.59 0.76 15.15
CA LEU A 119 -10.33 2.18 14.84
C LEU A 119 -11.12 3.14 15.74
N PHE A 120 -12.23 2.65 16.31
CA PHE A 120 -13.10 3.43 17.20
C PHE A 120 -12.90 3.08 18.67
N MET A 121 -12.01 2.14 18.99
CA MET A 121 -11.60 1.93 20.36
C MET A 121 -10.95 3.20 20.90
N PRO A 122 -11.25 3.60 22.16
CA PRO A 122 -10.52 4.69 22.78
C PRO A 122 -9.03 4.40 22.68
N ARG A 123 -8.24 5.41 22.28
CA ARG A 123 -6.79 5.29 22.19
C ARG A 123 -6.28 4.69 23.49
N GLN A 124 -5.45 3.65 23.40
CA GLN A 124 -4.91 3.01 24.60
C GLN A 124 -4.33 4.08 25.53
N PRO A 125 -4.68 4.05 26.83
CA PRO A 125 -4.11 4.98 27.78
C PRO A 125 -2.59 4.82 27.78
N GLN A 126 -1.88 5.90 28.10
CA GLN A 126 -0.43 5.82 28.23
C GLN A 126 -0.09 4.75 29.27
N MET A 127 0.74 3.80 28.87
CA MET A 127 1.23 2.72 29.73
C MET A 127 1.86 3.30 31.00
N SER A 128 1.55 2.71 32.16
CA SER A 128 2.18 3.16 33.40
C SER A 128 3.69 2.86 33.39
N PRO A 129 4.51 3.63 34.12
CA PRO A 129 5.95 3.35 34.20
C PRO A 129 6.26 1.93 34.69
N THR A 130 5.44 1.39 35.59
CA THR A 130 5.60 0.04 36.13
C THR A 130 5.31 -1.03 35.08
N GLU A 131 4.21 -0.89 34.33
CA GLU A 131 3.88 -1.81 33.23
C GLU A 131 4.92 -1.72 32.12
N ALA A 132 5.42 -0.52 31.80
CA ALA A 132 6.49 -0.33 30.82
C ALA A 132 7.78 -1.02 31.24
N GLN A 133 8.14 -0.95 32.52
CA GLN A 133 9.31 -1.65 33.04
C GLN A 133 9.12 -3.16 33.00
N GLN A 134 7.91 -3.66 33.32
CA GLN A 134 7.62 -5.08 33.26
C GLN A 134 7.70 -5.62 31.83
N LEU A 135 7.07 -4.93 30.87
CA LEU A 135 7.11 -5.28 29.45
C LEU A 135 8.54 -5.25 28.89
N MET A 136 9.33 -4.25 29.32
CA MET A 136 10.73 -4.14 28.95
C MET A 136 11.55 -5.32 29.48
N ASN A 137 11.29 -5.78 30.70
CA ASN A 137 11.95 -6.96 31.26
C ASN A 137 11.54 -8.23 30.52
N GLU A 138 10.24 -8.43 30.26
CA GLU A 138 9.73 -9.58 29.49
C GLU A 138 10.38 -9.65 28.10
N TRP A 139 10.48 -8.53 27.38
CA TRP A 139 11.16 -8.50 26.08
C TRP A 139 12.67 -8.67 26.18
N SER A 140 13.28 -8.24 27.29
CA SER A 140 14.71 -8.47 27.53
C SER A 140 14.98 -9.95 27.75
N ASP A 141 14.13 -10.63 28.52
CA ASP A 141 14.20 -12.07 28.74
C ASP A 141 14.04 -12.83 27.42
N ASP A 142 13.07 -12.44 26.58
CA ASP A 142 12.87 -13.04 25.24
C ASP A 142 14.09 -12.82 24.32
N LEU A 143 14.74 -11.64 24.41
CA LEU A 143 15.97 -11.34 23.67
C LEU A 143 17.18 -12.14 24.17
N GLU A 144 17.25 -12.45 25.48
CA GLU A 144 18.29 -13.31 26.05
C GLU A 144 18.17 -14.77 25.58
N VAL A 145 16.94 -15.23 25.31
CA VAL A 145 16.67 -16.57 24.77
C VAL A 145 16.95 -16.65 23.26
N MET A 146 16.98 -15.52 22.56
CA MET A 146 17.15 -15.47 21.12
C MET A 146 18.54 -15.93 20.69
N GLU A 147 18.62 -17.05 19.96
CA GLU A 147 19.88 -17.53 19.41
C GLU A 147 20.12 -16.91 18.03
N ALA A 148 21.19 -16.13 17.91
CA ALA A 148 21.61 -15.50 16.67
C ALA A 148 22.72 -16.31 15.97
N PHE A 149 22.62 -16.46 14.65
CA PHE A 149 23.58 -17.16 13.81
C PHE A 149 23.91 -16.36 12.55
N VAL A 150 25.14 -16.48 12.07
CA VAL A 150 25.61 -15.93 10.78
C VAL A 150 26.10 -17.05 9.86
N LEU A 151 25.84 -16.92 8.56
CA LEU A 151 26.24 -17.90 7.56
C LEU A 151 27.71 -17.70 7.15
N GLU A 152 28.59 -18.58 7.64
CA GLU A 152 29.99 -18.60 7.25
C GLU A 152 30.32 -19.88 6.48
N LYS A 153 30.95 -19.76 5.30
CA LYS A 153 31.46 -20.92 4.52
C LYS A 153 30.43 -22.06 4.38
N ARG A 154 29.17 -21.70 4.14
CA ARG A 154 28.00 -22.60 3.99
C ARG A 154 27.50 -23.28 5.27
N LYS A 155 27.85 -22.78 6.45
CA LYS A 155 27.30 -23.25 7.74
C LYS A 155 26.90 -22.06 8.60
N PHE A 156 25.79 -22.21 9.33
CA PHE A 156 25.41 -21.24 10.35
C PHE A 156 26.28 -21.44 11.59
N VAL A 157 26.97 -20.39 11.99
CA VAL A 157 27.76 -20.32 13.23
C VAL A 157 27.12 -19.31 14.16
N ARG A 158 27.23 -19.53 15.47
CA ARG A 158 26.65 -18.62 16.46
C ARG A 158 27.29 -17.24 16.31
N LEU A 159 26.45 -16.21 16.22
CA LEU A 159 26.90 -14.82 16.12
C LEU A 159 27.57 -14.43 17.45
N PRO A 160 28.79 -13.85 17.42
CA PRO A 160 29.43 -13.32 18.63
C PRO A 160 28.56 -12.26 19.31
N GLU A 161 28.57 -12.21 20.63
CA GLU A 161 27.76 -11.24 21.41
C GLU A 161 28.12 -9.79 21.08
N GLU A 162 29.39 -9.52 20.76
CA GLU A 162 29.89 -8.20 20.36
C GLU A 162 29.33 -7.71 19.01
N GLU A 163 28.87 -8.63 18.16
CA GLU A 163 28.30 -8.34 16.85
C GLU A 163 26.76 -8.32 16.87
N LEU A 164 26.13 -8.57 18.04
CA LEU A 164 24.67 -8.47 18.17
C LEU A 164 24.23 -7.02 17.89
N GLY A 165 23.34 -6.87 16.91
CA GLY A 165 22.84 -5.56 16.47
C GLY A 165 23.65 -4.91 15.34
N HIS A 166 24.79 -5.50 14.94
CA HIS A 166 25.53 -5.10 13.75
C HIS A 166 25.17 -6.01 12.57
N PHE A 167 24.83 -5.41 11.43
CA PHE A 167 24.43 -6.13 10.23
C PHE A 167 25.29 -5.68 9.05
N TYR A 168 25.93 -6.65 8.38
CA TYR A 168 26.72 -6.42 7.18
C TYR A 168 25.95 -6.88 5.95
N SER A 169 25.93 -6.05 4.90
CA SER A 169 25.08 -6.25 3.71
C SER A 169 25.39 -7.51 2.91
N GLU A 170 26.55 -8.14 3.13
CA GLU A 170 27.01 -9.33 2.41
C GLU A 170 26.81 -10.63 3.20
N ASP A 171 26.35 -10.54 4.44
CA ASP A 171 26.14 -11.67 5.33
C ASP A 171 24.66 -12.09 5.37
N CYS A 172 24.42 -13.33 5.79
CA CYS A 172 23.09 -13.86 6.04
C CYS A 172 22.98 -14.27 7.51
N TYR A 173 21.95 -13.76 8.19
CA TYR A 173 21.73 -14.00 9.62
C TYR A 173 20.43 -14.78 9.84
N VAL A 174 20.42 -15.62 10.86
CA VAL A 174 19.23 -16.33 11.34
C VAL A 174 19.11 -16.08 12.83
N PHE A 175 17.91 -15.66 13.25
CA PHE A 175 17.57 -15.50 14.66
C PHE A 175 16.48 -16.52 14.98
N LEU A 176 16.72 -17.34 16.00
CA LEU A 176 15.74 -18.27 16.53
C LEU A 176 15.13 -17.63 17.78
N CYS A 177 13.85 -17.28 17.69
CA CYS A 177 13.02 -16.77 18.77
C CYS A 177 12.06 -17.87 19.25
#